data_AF-A0A0J1H8P9-F1
#
_entry.id   AF-A0A0J1H8P9-F1
#
_cell.length_a   1.000
_cell.length_b   1.000
_cell.length_c   1.000
_cell.angle_alpha   90.00
_cell.angle_beta   90.00
_cell.angle_gamma   90.00
#
_symmetry.space_group_name_H-M   'P 1'
#
loop_
_entity.id
_entity.type
_entity.pdbx_description
1 polymer ?
#
loop_
_entity_poly.entity_id
_entity_poly.type
_entity_poly.pdbx_seq_one_letter_code
_entity_poly.pdbx_strand_id
1 'polypeptide(L)'
;MNIEPIKLTAEQEKLRGVAKSSLYVQCYKQVVSQMRDKGIKFPRDKRGTNELGINVTKLATWCAFKDRATLYNNSTIRKALPGDIRDIGIEDQEPKSIIEKKHENLVADQARDINEQGALILTLNARIQMLEQQLKEKDSIISNLEVSLAGSEQTVKNHMECHAEQIANSILSGGRTFERA
;
A
#
# COMPACT_ATOMS: atom_id res chain seq x y z
N MET A 1 -5.22 -7.60 -27.23
CA MET A 1 -5.43 -7.87 -28.67
C MET A 1 -5.71 -6.53 -29.35
N ASN A 2 -5.08 -6.23 -30.47
CA ASN A 2 -5.22 -4.94 -31.14
C ASN A 2 -6.12 -5.06 -32.39
N ILE A 3 -6.82 -3.98 -32.74
CA ILE A 3 -7.52 -3.85 -34.03
C ILE A 3 -6.46 -3.69 -35.12
N GLU A 4 -6.61 -4.42 -36.22
CA GLU A 4 -5.73 -4.28 -37.38
C GLU A 4 -6.25 -3.11 -38.22
N PRO A 5 -5.47 -2.02 -38.38
CA PRO A 5 -5.89 -0.90 -39.19
C PRO A 5 -6.06 -1.36 -40.65
N ILE A 6 -7.17 -0.96 -41.27
CA ILE A 6 -7.40 -1.24 -42.68
C ILE A 6 -6.33 -0.51 -43.49
N LYS A 7 -5.73 -1.18 -44.47
CA LYS A 7 -4.81 -0.58 -45.44
C LYS A 7 -5.50 -0.53 -46.80
N LEU A 8 -5.68 0.67 -47.34
CA LEU A 8 -6.26 0.85 -48.67
C LEU A 8 -5.22 0.49 -49.74
N THR A 9 -5.67 -0.12 -50.84
CA THR A 9 -4.80 -0.34 -52.01
C THR A 9 -4.64 0.97 -52.80
N ALA A 10 -3.57 1.07 -53.59
CA ALA A 10 -3.29 2.27 -54.39
C ALA A 10 -4.41 2.64 -55.38
N GLU A 11 -5.22 1.66 -55.80
CA GLU A 11 -6.41 1.88 -56.64
C GLU A 11 -7.58 2.46 -55.83
N GLN A 12 -7.79 1.96 -54.60
CA GLN A 12 -8.82 2.45 -53.69
C GLN A 12 -8.56 3.89 -53.23
N GLU A 13 -7.30 4.28 -53.06
CA GLU A 13 -6.93 5.65 -52.70
C GLU A 13 -7.27 6.66 -53.81
N LYS A 14 -7.15 6.23 -55.07
CA LYS A 14 -7.44 7.05 -56.27
C LYS A 14 -8.93 7.26 -56.51
N LEU A 15 -9.81 6.48 -55.86
CA LEU A 15 -11.26 6.66 -55.96
C LEU A 15 -11.69 8.05 -55.48
N ARG A 16 -12.68 8.63 -56.19
CA ARG A 16 -13.26 9.94 -55.91
C ARG A 16 -14.79 9.86 -55.86
N GLY A 17 -15.41 10.86 -55.23
CA GLY A 17 -16.87 11.01 -55.17
C GLY A 17 -17.57 9.86 -54.45
N VAL A 18 -18.69 9.40 -55.04
CA VAL A 18 -19.60 8.40 -54.44
C VAL A 18 -18.90 7.06 -54.17
N ALA A 19 -18.02 6.62 -55.08
CA ALA A 19 -17.27 5.37 -54.93
C ALA A 19 -16.36 5.39 -53.67
N LYS A 20 -15.70 6.53 -53.43
CA LYS A 20 -14.86 6.71 -52.22
C LYS A 20 -15.70 6.74 -50.95
N SER A 21 -16.86 7.38 -51.00
CA SER A 21 -17.80 7.43 -49.87
C SER A 21 -18.31 6.03 -49.51
N SER A 22 -18.67 5.21 -50.50
CA SER A 22 -19.10 3.82 -50.30
C SER A 22 -17.99 2.96 -49.70
N LEU A 23 -16.76 3.09 -50.20
CA LEU A 23 -15.60 2.40 -49.65
C LEU A 23 -15.40 2.72 -48.15
N TYR A 24 -15.51 3.98 -47.75
CA TYR A 24 -15.39 4.35 -46.34
C TYR A 24 -16.48 3.74 -45.44
N VAL A 25 -17.70 3.55 -45.95
CA VAL A 25 -18.76 2.83 -45.23
C VAL A 25 -18.37 1.36 -45.04
N GLN A 26 -17.78 0.73 -46.06
CA GLN A 26 -17.32 -0.66 -45.96
C GLN A 26 -16.19 -0.80 -44.95
N CYS A 27 -15.19 0.10 -45.00
CA CYS A 27 -14.10 0.12 -44.03
C CYS A 27 -14.61 0.28 -42.60
N TYR A 28 -15.57 1.20 -42.39
CA TYR A 28 -16.21 1.39 -41.08
C TYR A 28 -16.89 0.11 -40.57
N LYS A 29 -17.74 -0.52 -41.40
CA LYS A 29 -18.43 -1.77 -41.02
C LYS A 29 -17.46 -2.89 -40.68
N GLN A 30 -16.36 -3.00 -41.42
CA GLN A 30 -15.33 -4.00 -41.16
C GLN A 30 -14.61 -3.77 -39.82
N VAL A 31 -14.28 -2.52 -39.47
CA VAL A 31 -13.71 -2.18 -38.16
C VAL A 31 -14.69 -2.50 -37.03
N VAL A 32 -15.97 -2.13 -37.19
CA VAL A 32 -17.02 -2.43 -36.19
C VAL A 32 -17.20 -3.94 -36.01
N SER A 33 -17.15 -4.73 -37.08
CA SER A 33 -17.17 -6.21 -36.98
C SER A 33 -15.98 -6.72 -36.19
N GLN A 34 -14.75 -6.27 -36.51
CA GLN A 34 -13.56 -6.66 -35.75
C GLN A 34 -13.65 -6.28 -34.26
N MET A 35 -14.26 -5.13 -33.96
CA MET A 35 -14.49 -4.70 -32.57
C MET A 35 -15.44 -5.64 -31.85
N ARG A 36 -16.54 -6.05 -32.50
CA ARG A 36 -17.49 -7.04 -31.95
C ARG A 36 -16.82 -8.41 -31.75
N ASP A 37 -16.11 -8.89 -32.76
CA ASP A 37 -15.48 -10.22 -32.75
C ASP A 37 -14.35 -10.34 -31.71
N LYS A 38 -13.57 -9.26 -31.53
CA LYS A 38 -12.44 -9.22 -30.58
C LYS A 38 -12.82 -8.66 -29.20
N GLY A 39 -14.07 -8.26 -28.99
CA GLY A 39 -14.53 -7.62 -27.76
C GLY A 39 -13.83 -6.30 -27.43
N ILE A 40 -13.40 -5.55 -28.45
CA ILE A 40 -12.65 -4.29 -28.28
C ILE A 40 -13.64 -3.12 -28.28
N LYS A 41 -13.62 -2.34 -27.20
CA LYS A 41 -14.50 -1.17 -27.02
C LYS A 41 -14.04 0.05 -27.83
N PHE A 42 -14.94 1.02 -28.02
CA PHE A 42 -14.57 2.29 -28.66
C PHE A 42 -13.53 3.04 -27.84
N PRO A 43 -12.52 3.64 -28.49
CA PRO A 43 -11.47 4.37 -27.78
C PRO A 43 -12.06 5.62 -27.16
N ARG A 44 -11.76 5.89 -25.89
CA ARG A 44 -12.28 7.04 -25.15
C ARG A 44 -11.60 8.35 -25.56
N ASP A 45 -12.37 9.44 -25.64
CA ASP A 45 -11.80 10.79 -25.76
C ASP A 45 -11.30 11.27 -24.38
N LYS A 46 -9.98 11.52 -24.27
CA LYS A 46 -9.36 12.05 -23.04
C LYS A 46 -9.82 13.46 -22.71
N ARG A 47 -10.12 14.26 -23.74
CA ARG A 47 -10.41 15.69 -23.59
C ARG A 47 -11.90 15.96 -23.42
N GLY A 48 -12.76 14.95 -23.58
CA GLY A 48 -14.23 15.10 -23.50
C GLY A 48 -14.77 16.11 -24.51
N THR A 49 -14.05 16.33 -25.61
CA THR A 49 -14.36 17.37 -26.60
C THR A 49 -15.47 16.96 -27.56
N ASN A 50 -15.72 15.66 -27.72
CA ASN A 50 -16.73 15.14 -28.62
C ASN A 50 -17.99 14.69 -27.86
N GLU A 51 -19.16 15.04 -28.39
CA GLU A 51 -20.49 14.65 -27.85
C GLU A 51 -20.69 13.13 -27.72
N LEU A 52 -19.95 12.35 -28.51
CA LEU A 52 -20.02 10.89 -28.51
C LEU A 52 -19.05 10.23 -27.52
N GLY A 53 -18.20 11.00 -26.82
CA GLY A 53 -17.24 10.49 -25.84
C GLY A 53 -16.11 9.62 -26.41
N ILE A 54 -16.02 9.48 -27.74
CA ILE A 54 -15.04 8.64 -28.42
C ILE A 54 -13.89 9.44 -29.04
N ASN A 55 -12.71 8.82 -29.10
CA ASN A 55 -11.56 9.32 -29.83
C ASN A 55 -11.72 9.04 -31.33
N VAL A 56 -12.34 10.01 -31.99
CA VAL A 56 -12.65 10.02 -33.42
C VAL A 56 -11.39 9.88 -34.28
N THR A 57 -10.25 10.43 -33.84
CA THR A 57 -8.98 10.34 -34.56
C THR A 57 -8.48 8.90 -34.61
N LYS A 58 -8.49 8.20 -33.46
CA LYS A 58 -8.05 6.81 -33.37
C LYS A 58 -8.98 5.87 -34.16
N LEU A 59 -10.28 6.11 -34.11
CA LEU A 59 -11.26 5.40 -34.93
C LEU A 59 -11.04 5.63 -36.43
N ALA A 60 -10.80 6.88 -36.85
CA ALA A 60 -10.50 7.23 -38.23
C ALA A 60 -9.24 6.52 -38.74
N THR A 61 -8.21 6.38 -37.89
CA THR A 61 -7.00 5.61 -38.23
C THR A 61 -7.30 4.14 -38.46
N TRP A 62 -8.16 3.52 -37.65
CA TRP A 62 -8.56 2.12 -37.86
C TRP A 62 -9.32 1.93 -39.18
N CYS A 63 -10.17 2.89 -39.54
CA CYS A 63 -10.97 2.86 -40.76
C CYS A 63 -10.25 3.36 -42.02
N ALA A 64 -8.94 3.68 -41.94
CA ALA A 64 -8.15 4.24 -43.04
C ALA A 64 -8.69 5.58 -43.60
N PHE A 65 -9.35 6.39 -42.77
CA PHE A 65 -9.88 7.68 -43.20
C PHE A 65 -8.77 8.72 -43.26
N LYS A 66 -8.76 9.50 -44.35
CA LYS A 66 -7.83 10.63 -44.50
C LYS A 66 -8.08 11.75 -43.48
N ASP A 67 -9.34 11.95 -43.10
CA ASP A 67 -9.76 13.00 -42.17
C ASP A 67 -10.86 12.47 -41.25
N ARG A 68 -10.81 12.89 -39.97
CA ARG A 68 -11.85 12.67 -38.96
C ARG A 68 -13.22 13.19 -39.40
N ALA A 69 -13.26 14.25 -40.23
CA ALA A 69 -14.50 14.80 -40.75
C ALA A 69 -15.30 13.77 -41.58
N THR A 70 -14.65 12.75 -42.13
CA THR A 70 -15.29 11.68 -42.91
C THR A 70 -16.37 10.93 -42.12
N LEU A 71 -16.17 10.77 -40.81
CA LEU A 71 -17.13 10.14 -39.91
C LEU A 71 -18.45 10.93 -39.80
N TYR A 72 -18.38 12.26 -39.93
CA TYR A 72 -19.53 13.16 -39.80
C TYR A 72 -20.14 13.54 -41.16
N ASN A 73 -19.32 13.61 -42.21
CA ASN A 73 -19.75 13.97 -43.56
C ASN A 73 -20.49 12.82 -44.25
N ASN A 74 -20.18 11.57 -43.90
CA ASN A 74 -20.89 10.41 -44.41
C ASN A 74 -22.17 10.16 -43.59
N SER A 75 -23.33 10.39 -44.21
CA SER A 75 -24.63 10.26 -43.53
C SER A 75 -24.92 8.84 -43.04
N THR A 76 -24.43 7.80 -43.72
CA THR A 76 -24.60 6.41 -43.31
C THR A 76 -23.82 6.11 -42.04
N ILE A 77 -22.56 6.54 -41.98
CA ILE A 77 -21.69 6.32 -40.80
C ILE A 77 -22.20 7.14 -39.62
N ARG A 78 -22.55 8.42 -39.84
CA ARG A 78 -23.07 9.31 -38.80
C ARG A 78 -24.35 8.77 -38.14
N LYS A 79 -25.21 8.09 -38.89
CA LYS A 79 -26.44 7.47 -38.35
C LYS A 79 -26.16 6.16 -37.60
N ALA A 80 -25.21 5.36 -38.05
CA ALA A 80 -24.88 4.07 -37.41
C ALA A 80 -24.07 4.24 -36.11
N LEU A 81 -23.16 5.22 -36.08
CA LEU A 81 -22.17 5.41 -35.02
C LEU A 81 -22.75 5.47 -33.60
N PRO A 82 -23.83 6.22 -33.31
CA PRO A 82 -24.41 6.22 -31.96
C PRO A 82 -25.00 4.86 -31.54
N GLY A 83 -25.53 4.08 -32.49
CA GLY A 83 -26.03 2.74 -32.24
C GLY A 83 -24.88 1.78 -31.92
N ASP A 84 -23.84 1.79 -32.75
CA ASP A 84 -22.66 0.95 -32.55
C ASP A 84 -21.95 1.25 -31.22
N ILE A 85 -21.88 2.53 -30.82
CA ILE A 85 -21.33 2.93 -29.52
C ILE A 85 -22.15 2.37 -28.35
N ARG A 86 -23.49 2.35 -28.46
CA ARG A 86 -24.36 1.76 -27.44
C ARG A 86 -24.20 0.23 -27.37
N ASP A 87 -24.06 -0.41 -28.52
CA ASP A 87 -23.94 -1.87 -28.61
C ASP A 87 -22.59 -2.39 -28.08
N ILE A 88 -21.49 -1.72 -28.41
CA ILE A 88 -20.12 -2.17 -28.09
C ILE A 88 -19.61 -1.54 -26.78
N GLY A 89 -20.02 -0.32 -26.47
CA GLY A 89 -19.54 0.45 -25.34
C GLY A 89 -18.21 1.18 -25.59
N ILE A 90 -17.89 2.08 -24.67
CA ILE A 90 -16.66 2.89 -24.67
C ILE A 90 -15.67 2.28 -23.66
N GLU A 91 -14.37 2.35 -23.98
CA GLU A 91 -13.29 1.87 -23.12
C GLU A 91 -13.33 2.59 -21.74
N ASP A 92 -13.52 1.83 -20.67
CA ASP A 92 -13.77 2.36 -19.32
C ASP A 92 -12.53 3.06 -18.74
N GLN A 93 -11.35 2.53 -19.03
CA GLN A 93 -10.05 3.08 -18.63
C GLN A 93 -8.98 2.78 -19.68
N GLU A 94 -8.11 3.74 -19.97
CA GLU A 94 -6.89 3.42 -20.71
C GLU A 94 -6.01 2.47 -19.87
N PRO A 95 -5.25 1.57 -20.51
CA PRO A 95 -4.21 0.83 -19.82
C PRO A 95 -3.23 1.83 -19.19
N LYS A 96 -3.21 1.88 -17.84
CA LYS A 96 -2.29 2.72 -17.04
C LYS A 96 -0.87 2.65 -17.61
N SER A 97 -0.19 3.79 -17.69
CA SER A 97 1.16 3.84 -18.23
C SER A 97 2.10 2.96 -17.40
N ILE A 98 3.19 2.49 -18.00
CA ILE A 98 4.20 1.68 -17.29
C ILE A 98 4.72 2.43 -16.06
N ILE A 99 4.79 3.77 -16.13
CA ILE A 99 5.26 4.64 -15.05
C ILE A 99 4.24 4.66 -13.90
N GLU A 100 2.95 4.78 -14.20
CA GLU A 100 1.88 4.77 -13.19
C GLU A 100 1.83 3.43 -12.46
N LYS A 101 1.98 2.31 -13.18
CA LYS A 101 2.05 0.97 -12.57
C LYS A 101 3.27 0.82 -11.65
N LYS A 102 4.44 1.31 -12.07
CA LYS A 102 5.64 1.30 -11.22
C LYS A 102 5.44 2.14 -9.96
N HIS A 103 4.81 3.30 -10.08
CA HIS A 103 4.52 4.16 -8.94
C HIS A 103 3.55 3.50 -7.96
N GLU A 104 2.46 2.88 -8.44
CA GLU A 104 1.52 2.16 -7.57
C GLU A 104 2.19 0.99 -6.83
N ASN A 105 3.03 0.23 -7.52
CA ASN A 105 3.78 -0.85 -6.89
C ASN A 105 4.74 -0.32 -5.80
N LEU A 106 5.47 0.77 -6.09
CA LEU A 106 6.37 1.38 -5.11
C LEU A 106 5.62 1.87 -3.86
N VAL A 107 4.45 2.49 -4.04
CA VAL A 107 3.60 2.94 -2.92
C VAL A 107 3.11 1.74 -2.10
N ALA A 108 2.73 0.64 -2.77
CA ALA A 108 2.28 -0.57 -2.09
C ALA A 108 3.41 -1.24 -1.30
N ASP A 109 4.62 -1.29 -1.84
CA ASP A 109 5.80 -1.83 -1.16
C ASP A 109 6.17 -0.98 0.06
N GLN A 110 6.21 0.36 -0.10
CA GLN A 110 6.45 1.28 1.01
C GLN A 110 5.41 1.16 2.13
N ALA A 111 4.13 0.98 1.77
CA ALA A 111 3.07 0.79 2.77
C ALA A 111 3.25 -0.53 3.55
N ARG A 112 3.76 -1.58 2.91
CA ARG A 112 4.09 -2.85 3.58
C ARG A 112 5.25 -2.68 4.55
N ASP A 113 6.33 -2.03 4.11
CA ASP A 113 7.51 -1.78 4.93
C ASP A 113 7.16 -0.96 6.19
N ILE A 114 6.33 0.08 6.05
CA ILE A 114 5.86 0.90 7.17
C ILE A 114 5.08 0.07 8.19
N ASN A 115 4.21 -0.82 7.73
CA ASN A 115 3.43 -1.68 8.62
C ASN A 115 4.31 -2.68 9.37
N GLU A 116 5.30 -3.28 8.70
CA GLU A 116 6.27 -4.19 9.32
C GLU A 116 7.10 -3.47 10.39
N GLN A 117 7.57 -2.26 10.09
CA GLN A 117 8.27 -1.42 11.07
C GLN A 117 7.37 -1.06 12.26
N GLY A 118 6.10 -0.73 12.02
CA GLY A 118 5.12 -0.46 13.07
C GLY A 118 4.92 -1.65 14.02
N ALA A 119 4.83 -2.87 13.48
CA ALA A 119 4.72 -4.09 14.28
C ALA A 119 5.99 -4.35 15.13
N LEU A 120 7.17 -4.07 14.58
CA LEU A 120 8.43 -4.19 15.30
C LEU A 120 8.50 -3.19 16.47
N ILE A 121 8.07 -1.94 16.27
CA ILE A 121 8.03 -0.91 17.33
C ILE A 121 7.14 -1.36 18.49
N LEU A 122 5.95 -1.91 18.18
CA LEU A 122 5.04 -2.43 19.22
C LEU A 122 5.70 -3.55 20.04
N THR A 123 6.40 -4.46 19.37
CA THR A 123 7.10 -5.57 20.02
C THR A 123 8.22 -5.07 20.93
N LEU A 124 9.02 -4.11 20.46
CA LEU A 124 10.10 -3.51 21.24
C LEU A 124 9.55 -2.74 22.46
N ASN A 125 8.46 -1.98 22.29
CA ASN A 125 7.82 -1.27 23.40
C ASN A 125 7.30 -2.24 24.47
N ALA A 126 6.67 -3.34 24.07
CA ALA A 126 6.25 -4.38 25.04
C ALA A 126 7.45 -4.98 25.78
N ARG A 127 8.59 -5.18 25.09
CA ARG A 127 9.81 -5.66 25.73
C ARG A 127 10.39 -4.65 26.72
N ILE A 128 10.39 -3.36 26.39
CA ILE A 128 10.83 -2.29 27.28
C ILE A 128 10.00 -2.29 28.56
N GLN A 129 8.67 -2.29 28.45
CA GLN A 129 7.78 -2.31 29.62
C GLN A 129 8.01 -3.52 30.53
N MET A 130 8.22 -4.69 29.93
CA MET A 130 8.53 -5.91 30.69
C MET A 130 9.87 -5.79 31.44
N LEU A 131 10.90 -5.25 30.79
CA LEU A 131 12.21 -5.03 31.41
C LEU A 131 12.14 -3.97 32.52
N GLU A 132 11.40 -2.89 32.33
CA GLU A 132 11.18 -1.87 33.37
C GLU A 132 10.50 -2.46 34.61
N GLN A 133 9.52 -3.35 34.42
CA GLN A 133 8.87 -4.03 35.53
C GLN A 133 9.83 -4.96 36.28
N GLN A 134 10.65 -5.73 35.56
CA GLN A 134 11.68 -6.58 36.16
C GLN A 134 12.70 -5.76 36.94
N LEU A 135 13.08 -4.59 36.44
CA LEU A 135 14.04 -3.70 37.09
C LEU A 135 13.48 -3.20 38.43
N LYS A 136 12.24 -2.72 38.46
CA LYS A 136 11.55 -2.32 39.69
C LYS A 136 11.46 -3.43 40.73
N GLU A 137 11.18 -4.66 40.29
CA GLU A 137 11.13 -5.82 41.19
C GLU A 137 12.51 -6.11 41.78
N LYS A 138 13.57 -6.06 40.96
CA LYS A 138 14.95 -6.25 41.44
C LYS A 138 15.38 -5.15 42.40
N ASP A 139 15.05 -3.89 42.13
CA ASP A 139 15.36 -2.77 43.03
C ASP A 139 14.66 -2.94 44.39
N SER A 140 13.41 -3.41 44.41
CA SER A 140 12.70 -3.71 45.66
C SER A 140 13.37 -4.84 46.45
N ILE A 141 13.83 -5.90 45.77
CA ILE A 141 14.55 -7.01 46.40
C ILE A 141 15.87 -6.51 46.99
N ILE A 142 16.63 -5.70 46.24
CA ILE A 142 17.90 -5.13 46.70
C ILE A 142 17.66 -4.30 47.97
N SER A 143 16.70 -3.38 47.94
CA SER A 143 16.37 -2.55 49.10
C SER A 143 16.00 -3.38 50.34
N ASN A 144 15.20 -4.44 50.17
CA ASN A 144 14.85 -5.34 51.27
C ASN A 144 16.07 -6.08 51.85
N LEU A 145 16.99 -6.52 50.98
CA LEU A 145 18.23 -7.17 51.40
C LEU A 145 19.16 -6.20 52.14
N GLU A 146 19.26 -4.95 51.69
CA GLU A 146 20.03 -3.90 52.36
C GLU A 146 19.49 -3.61 53.77
N VAL A 147 18.17 -3.51 53.92
CA VAL A 147 17.53 -3.34 55.23
C VAL A 147 17.78 -4.55 56.13
N SER A 148 17.67 -5.77 55.59
CA SER A 148 17.94 -6.99 56.35
C SER A 148 19.40 -7.09 56.80
N LEU A 149 20.34 -6.68 55.94
CA LEU A 149 21.76 -6.66 56.26
C LEU A 149 22.03 -5.67 57.40
N ALA A 150 21.53 -4.44 57.28
CA ALA A 150 21.69 -3.42 58.33
C ALA A 150 21.10 -3.88 59.68
N GLY A 151 19.94 -4.54 59.67
CA GLY A 151 19.35 -5.13 60.88
C GLY A 151 20.22 -6.25 61.49
N SER A 152 20.81 -7.10 60.65
CA SER A 152 21.73 -8.15 61.08
C SER A 152 23.01 -7.57 61.69
N GLU A 153 23.61 -6.58 61.04
CA GLU A 153 24.81 -5.88 61.53
C GLU A 153 24.56 -5.23 62.89
N GLN A 154 23.42 -4.57 63.07
CA GLN A 154 23.04 -3.97 64.35
C GLN A 154 22.83 -5.04 65.43
N THR A 155 22.23 -6.18 65.09
CA THR A 155 22.03 -7.30 66.02
C THR A 155 23.37 -7.87 66.50
N VAL A 156 24.32 -8.07 65.58
CA VAL A 156 25.68 -8.53 65.91
C VAL A 156 26.38 -7.51 66.82
N LYS A 157 26.28 -6.22 66.49
CA LYS A 157 26.86 -5.14 67.31
C LYS A 157 26.31 -5.16 68.74
N ASN A 158 24.98 -5.22 68.90
CA ASN A 158 24.34 -5.30 70.21
C ASN A 158 24.79 -6.54 71.01
N HIS A 159 24.91 -7.69 70.34
CA HIS A 159 25.39 -8.92 70.98
C HIS A 159 26.85 -8.79 71.43
N MET A 160 27.70 -8.18 70.61
CA MET A 160 29.10 -7.92 70.97
C MET A 160 29.23 -6.96 72.15
N GLU A 161 28.44 -5.89 72.19
CA GLU A 161 28.40 -4.94 73.31
C GLU A 161 27.93 -5.64 74.61
N CYS A 162 26.83 -6.38 74.55
CA CYS A 162 26.33 -7.13 75.71
C CYS A 162 27.34 -8.16 76.22
N HIS A 163 28.01 -8.88 75.31
CA HIS A 163 29.04 -9.84 75.68
C HIS A 163 30.27 -9.16 76.32
N ALA A 164 30.68 -7.99 75.80
CA ALA A 164 31.75 -7.21 76.41
C ALA A 164 31.40 -6.74 77.83
N GLU A 165 30.16 -6.30 78.06
CA GLU A 165 29.66 -5.94 79.40
C GLU A 165 29.64 -7.16 80.34
N GLN A 166 29.20 -8.33 79.87
CA GLN A 166 29.22 -9.57 80.64
C GLN A 166 30.64 -9.95 81.08
N ILE A 167 31.62 -9.87 80.17
CA ILE A 167 33.03 -10.11 80.49
C ILE A 167 33.53 -9.10 81.53
N ALA A 168 33.29 -7.81 81.33
CA ALA A 168 33.72 -6.76 82.24
C ALA A 168 33.17 -6.99 83.66
N ASN A 169 31.88 -7.28 83.75
CA ASN A 169 31.21 -7.59 85.02
C ASN A 169 31.79 -8.86 85.68
N SER A 170 32.07 -9.91 84.91
CA SER A 170 32.66 -11.15 85.41
C SER A 170 34.08 -10.95 85.97
N ILE A 171 34.90 -10.10 85.33
CA ILE A 171 36.25 -9.78 85.81
C ILE A 171 36.16 -8.98 87.11
N LEU A 172 35.31 -7.95 87.15
CA LEU A 172 35.16 -7.08 88.32
C LEU A 172 34.54 -7.81 89.53
N SER A 173 33.66 -8.79 89.31
CA SER A 173 33.04 -9.59 90.37
C SER A 173 33.88 -10.79 90.83
N GLY A 174 35.06 -11.00 90.25
CA GLY A 174 35.94 -12.14 90.58
C GLY A 174 35.34 -13.50 90.23
N GLY A 175 34.51 -13.59 89.18
CA GLY A 175 33.86 -14.82 88.73
C GLY A 175 32.63 -15.25 89.55
N ARG A 176 32.13 -14.39 90.46
CA ARG A 176 30.86 -14.63 91.16
C ARG A 176 29.72 -14.09 90.30
N THR A 177 28.92 -14.98 89.72
CA THR A 177 27.68 -14.61 89.02
C THR A 177 26.65 -14.18 90.06
N PHE A 178 26.10 -12.97 89.94
CA PHE A 178 24.97 -12.54 90.75
C PHE A 178 23.74 -13.37 90.37
N GLU A 179 23.23 -14.17 91.31
CA GLU A 179 21.88 -14.74 91.21
C GLU A 179 20.88 -13.59 91.08
N ARG A 180 20.12 -13.57 89.98
CA ARG A 180 18.99 -12.65 89.82
C ARG A 180 17.84 -13.16 90.71
N ALA A 181 17.49 -12.38 91.73
CA ALA A 181 16.20 -12.44 92.42
C ALA A 181 15.11 -11.71 91.61
#